data_AF-A0A3B8IJI2-F1
#
_entry.id   AF-A0A3B8IJI2-F1
#
_cell.length_a   1.000
_cell.length_b   1.000
_cell.length_c   1.000
_cell.angle_alpha   90.00
_cell.angle_beta   90.00
_cell.angle_gamma   90.00
#
_symmetry.space_group_name_H-M   'P 1'
#
loop_
_entity.id
_entity.type
_entity.pdbx_description
1 polymer ?
#
loop_
_entity_poly.entity_id
_entity_poly.type
_entity_poly.pdbx_seq_one_letter_code
_entity_poly.pdbx_strand_id
1 'polypeptide(L)'
;MLLPGKGISILTASRREQYSMERGGRGVFTRILEKGLEGNAANLLGHVTAAGLFHYADQMLGPFKQRPMFKAHVSGFKILRQCASQVYLEELRRLPEFFATEDTEMPLDPSYAPESASPHEAHQRVFGQLRRLVQAGLVEPLG
;
A
#
# COMPACT_ATOMS: atom_id res chain seq x y z
N MET A 1 -25.29 17.97 0.63
CA MET A 1 -25.47 16.98 -0.45
C MET A 1 -25.12 15.61 0.11
N LEU A 2 -26.14 14.87 0.53
CA LEU A 2 -26.02 13.45 0.92
C LEU A 2 -25.84 12.62 -0.37
N LEU A 3 -25.02 11.57 -0.32
CA LEU A 3 -24.86 10.63 -1.44
C LEU A 3 -26.11 9.75 -1.50
N PRO A 4 -26.96 9.85 -2.54
CA PRO A 4 -28.29 9.25 -2.54
C PRO A 4 -28.30 7.72 -2.66
N GLY A 5 -27.22 7.09 -3.09
CA GLY A 5 -27.14 5.63 -3.27
C GLY A 5 -26.08 4.98 -2.38
N LYS A 6 -26.42 3.80 -1.83
CA LYS A 6 -25.44 2.87 -1.26
C LYS A 6 -24.50 2.37 -2.37
N GLY A 7 -23.24 2.14 -2.06
CA GLY A 7 -22.22 1.66 -3.00
C GLY A 7 -21.52 2.74 -3.82
N ILE A 8 -21.77 4.02 -3.56
CA ILE A 8 -21.23 5.13 -4.36
C ILE A 8 -19.95 5.68 -3.73
N SER A 9 -18.92 5.89 -4.56
CA SER A 9 -17.70 6.63 -4.23
C SER A 9 -17.48 7.73 -5.26
N ILE A 10 -17.28 8.97 -4.82
CA ILE A 10 -17.02 10.14 -5.65
C ILE A 10 -15.68 10.72 -5.24
N LEU A 11 -14.76 10.81 -6.20
CA LEU A 11 -13.51 11.53 -6.10
C LEU A 11 -13.54 12.74 -7.04
N THR A 12 -13.15 13.91 -6.55
CA THR A 12 -13.03 15.13 -7.37
C THR A 12 -11.62 15.68 -7.32
N ALA A 13 -11.19 16.32 -8.41
CA ALA A 13 -9.85 16.90 -8.55
C ALA A 13 -9.63 18.15 -7.68
N SER A 14 -10.69 18.93 -7.46
CA SER A 14 -10.67 20.17 -6.68
C SER A 14 -11.93 20.33 -5.82
N ARG A 15 -11.87 21.28 -4.88
CA ARG A 15 -13.05 21.82 -4.19
C ARG A 15 -13.88 22.68 -5.13
N ARG A 16 -15.13 22.93 -4.73
CA ARG A 16 -16.10 23.73 -5.50
C ARG A 16 -15.57 25.12 -5.87
N GLU A 17 -14.83 25.74 -4.98
CA GLU A 17 -14.29 27.10 -5.11
C GLU A 17 -12.87 27.11 -5.71
N GLN A 18 -12.35 25.97 -6.16
CA GLN A 18 -10.99 25.83 -6.69
C GLN A 18 -10.98 25.32 -8.12
N TYR A 19 -10.07 25.88 -8.93
CA TYR A 19 -9.77 25.35 -10.25
C TYR A 19 -9.05 24.00 -10.17
N SER A 20 -9.35 23.14 -11.14
CA SER A 20 -8.55 21.95 -11.43
C SER A 20 -7.44 22.33 -12.43
N MET A 21 -6.25 21.78 -12.25
CA MET A 21 -5.06 22.15 -13.02
C MET A 21 -4.77 21.15 -14.14
N GLU A 22 -4.23 21.65 -15.26
CA GLU A 22 -3.65 20.84 -16.33
C GLU A 22 -2.16 21.16 -16.53
N ARG A 23 -1.39 20.20 -17.04
CA ARG A 23 0.00 20.40 -17.44
C ARG A 23 0.31 19.57 -18.68
N GLY A 24 0.74 20.25 -19.74
CA GLY A 24 1.07 19.62 -21.03
C GLY A 24 -0.14 18.88 -21.62
N GLY A 25 -1.28 19.57 -21.75
CA GLY A 25 -2.51 19.07 -22.38
C GLY A 25 -3.21 17.92 -21.65
N ARG A 26 -2.89 17.68 -20.37
CA ARG A 26 -3.51 16.62 -19.56
C ARG A 26 -3.75 17.12 -18.14
N GLY A 27 -4.91 16.76 -17.58
CA GLY A 27 -5.26 17.04 -16.19
C GLY A 27 -4.25 16.47 -15.20
N VAL A 28 -3.79 17.32 -14.27
CA VAL A 28 -2.82 16.93 -13.22
C VAL A 28 -3.41 15.83 -12.34
N PHE A 29 -4.68 15.96 -11.96
CA PHE A 29 -5.37 14.95 -11.14
C PHE A 29 -5.48 13.61 -11.87
N THR A 30 -5.86 13.62 -13.15
CA THR A 30 -5.97 12.41 -13.97
C THR A 30 -4.65 11.66 -14.07
N ARG A 31 -3.53 12.36 -14.33
CA ARG A 31 -2.19 11.74 -14.35
C ARG A 31 -1.82 11.08 -13.02
N ILE A 32 -2.19 11.70 -11.90
CA ILE A 32 -1.96 11.15 -10.57
C ILE A 32 -2.81 9.88 -10.37
N LEU A 33 -4.09 9.89 -10.75
CA LEU A 33 -4.92 8.70 -10.66
C LEU A 33 -4.40 7.55 -11.54
N GLU A 34 -3.94 7.85 -12.76
CA GLU A 34 -3.29 6.86 -13.64
C GLU A 34 -2.08 6.22 -12.94
N LYS A 35 -1.18 7.04 -12.37
CA LYS A 35 -0.02 6.55 -11.62
C LYS A 35 -0.41 5.75 -10.39
N GLY A 36 -1.48 6.14 -9.70
CA GLY A 36 -2.03 5.39 -8.58
C GLY A 36 -2.53 4.01 -9.01
N LEU A 37 -3.28 3.94 -10.12
CA LEU A 37 -3.75 2.70 -10.73
C LEU A 37 -2.61 1.82 -11.25
N GLU A 38 -1.50 2.39 -11.72
CA GLU A 38 -0.30 1.62 -12.09
C GLU A 38 0.38 0.92 -10.90
N GLY A 39 -0.05 1.21 -9.67
CA GLY A 39 0.42 0.53 -8.45
C GLY A 39 0.92 1.47 -7.37
N ASN A 40 1.10 2.77 -7.66
CA ASN A 40 1.59 3.72 -6.64
C ASN A 40 0.56 3.99 -5.53
N ALA A 41 -0.70 3.64 -5.74
CA ALA A 41 -1.76 3.69 -4.73
C ALA A 41 -2.14 2.31 -4.18
N ALA A 42 -1.35 1.26 -4.48
CA ALA A 42 -1.59 -0.08 -3.99
C ALA A 42 -1.19 -0.19 -2.52
N ASN A 43 -1.98 -0.93 -1.73
CA ASN A 43 -1.57 -1.34 -0.38
C ASN A 43 -0.56 -2.49 -0.42
N LEU A 44 -0.14 -2.99 0.76
CA LEU A 44 0.84 -4.08 0.89
C LEU A 44 0.46 -5.36 0.12
N LEU A 45 -0.85 -5.63 -0.02
CA LEU A 45 -1.39 -6.77 -0.76
C LEU A 45 -1.57 -6.49 -2.26
N GLY A 46 -1.16 -5.32 -2.75
CA GLY A 46 -1.30 -4.92 -4.14
C GLY A 46 -2.70 -4.38 -4.49
N HIS A 47 -3.59 -4.18 -3.52
CA HIS A 47 -4.95 -3.70 -3.80
C HIS A 47 -4.98 -2.18 -3.99
N VAL A 48 -5.49 -1.73 -5.13
CA VAL A 48 -5.83 -0.33 -5.37
C VAL A 48 -7.33 -0.12 -5.16
N THR A 49 -7.70 0.83 -4.31
CA THR A 49 -9.10 1.18 -4.01
C THR A 49 -9.36 2.67 -4.27
N ALA A 50 -10.64 3.08 -4.30
CA ALA A 50 -10.99 4.49 -4.40
C ALA A 50 -10.40 5.33 -3.25
N ALA A 51 -10.39 4.80 -2.03
CA ALA A 51 -9.76 5.47 -0.89
C ALA A 51 -8.23 5.54 -1.03
N GLY A 52 -7.59 4.48 -1.51
CA GLY A 52 -6.15 4.46 -1.78
C GLY A 52 -5.75 5.48 -2.85
N LEU A 53 -6.53 5.59 -3.92
CA LEU A 53 -6.33 6.60 -4.96
C LEU A 53 -6.47 8.03 -4.41
N PHE A 54 -7.45 8.27 -3.54
CA PHE A 54 -7.59 9.56 -2.88
C PHE A 54 -6.38 9.88 -1.99
N HIS A 55 -5.96 8.92 -1.15
CA HIS A 55 -4.79 9.09 -0.28
C HIS A 55 -3.53 9.43 -1.08
N TYR A 56 -3.26 8.65 -2.14
CA TYR A 56 -2.15 8.91 -3.06
C TYR A 56 -2.26 10.30 -3.71
N ALA A 57 -3.45 10.69 -4.16
CA ALA A 57 -3.66 11.99 -4.75
C ALA A 57 -3.43 13.14 -3.77
N ASP A 58 -3.84 13.01 -2.51
CA ASP A 58 -3.61 14.02 -1.47
C ASP A 58 -2.12 14.23 -1.22
N GLN A 59 -1.34 13.14 -1.14
CA GLN A 59 0.11 13.18 -0.98
C GLN A 59 0.82 13.85 -2.17
N MET A 60 0.43 13.52 -3.41
CA MET A 60 1.10 14.05 -4.62
C MET A 60 0.77 15.53 -4.89
N LEU A 61 -0.42 16.00 -4.50
CA LEU A 61 -0.83 17.38 -4.69
C LEU A 61 -0.30 18.30 -3.59
N GLY A 62 -0.12 17.79 -2.37
CA GLY A 62 0.37 18.55 -1.24
C GLY A 62 -0.60 19.65 -0.78
N PRO A 63 -0.21 20.46 0.22
CA PRO A 63 -1.13 21.35 0.94
C PRO A 63 -1.60 22.59 0.15
N PHE A 64 -0.83 23.07 -0.84
CA PHE A 64 -1.06 24.37 -1.48
C PHE A 64 -1.57 24.33 -2.94
N LYS A 65 -1.85 23.14 -3.49
CA LYS A 65 -2.35 22.98 -4.87
C LYS A 65 -3.89 22.81 -4.91
N GLN A 66 -4.43 22.36 -6.06
CA GLN A 66 -5.80 21.85 -6.12
C GLN A 66 -6.00 20.79 -5.03
N ARG A 67 -7.10 20.87 -4.28
CA ARG A 67 -7.38 19.92 -3.20
C ARG A 67 -8.39 18.88 -3.66
N PRO A 68 -8.00 17.60 -3.77
CA PRO A 68 -8.95 16.56 -4.13
C PRO A 68 -9.96 16.37 -2.98
N MET A 69 -11.18 15.95 -3.32
CA MET A 69 -12.20 15.60 -2.33
C MET A 69 -12.65 14.18 -2.54
N PHE A 70 -12.90 13.47 -1.44
CA PHE A 70 -13.45 12.12 -1.47
C PHE A 70 -14.73 12.04 -0.64
N LYS A 71 -15.78 11.50 -1.24
CA LYS A 71 -17.04 11.18 -0.58
C LYS A 71 -17.43 9.76 -0.92
N ALA A 72 -17.73 8.94 0.07
CA ALA A 72 -18.16 7.56 -0.15
C ALA A 72 -19.34 7.19 0.76
N HIS A 73 -20.25 6.38 0.22
CA HIS A 73 -21.33 5.72 0.94
C HIS A 73 -21.26 4.23 0.63
N VAL A 74 -20.26 3.55 1.19
CA VAL A 74 -19.94 2.15 0.92
C VAL A 74 -19.81 1.37 2.23
N SER A 75 -20.12 0.07 2.23
CA SER A 75 -19.87 -0.85 3.35
C SER A 75 -18.46 -1.46 3.35
N GLY A 76 -17.69 -1.20 2.28
CA GLY A 76 -16.32 -1.65 2.09
C GLY A 76 -15.80 -1.14 0.76
N PHE A 77 -14.48 -0.95 0.67
CA PHE A 77 -13.86 -0.50 -0.57
C PHE A 77 -13.69 -1.67 -1.53
N LYS A 78 -14.21 -1.51 -2.74
CA LYS A 78 -13.95 -2.45 -3.84
C LYS A 78 -12.54 -2.23 -4.38
N ILE A 79 -11.91 -3.33 -4.73
CA ILE A 79 -10.63 -3.34 -5.43
C ILE A 79 -10.91 -2.88 -6.86
N LEU A 80 -10.35 -1.74 -7.24
CA LEU A 80 -10.42 -1.21 -8.60
C LEU A 80 -9.35 -1.85 -9.49
N ARG A 81 -8.21 -2.24 -8.90
CA ARG A 81 -7.12 -2.93 -9.57
C ARG A 81 -6.28 -3.75 -8.60
N GLN A 82 -5.85 -4.92 -9.07
CA GLN A 82 -4.86 -5.76 -8.41
C GLN A 82 -3.49 -5.50 -9.05
N CYS A 83 -2.53 -5.05 -8.26
CA CYS A 83 -1.13 -4.92 -8.62
C CYS A 83 -0.31 -6.03 -7.93
N ALA A 84 1.00 -6.09 -8.22
CA ALA A 84 1.91 -6.98 -7.50
C ALA A 84 1.92 -6.63 -6.00
N SER A 85 1.79 -7.64 -5.16
CA SER A 85 1.85 -7.51 -3.71
C SER A 85 3.30 -7.32 -3.26
N GLN A 86 3.52 -6.44 -2.28
CA GLN A 86 4.82 -6.31 -1.62
C GLN A 86 5.04 -7.47 -0.63
N VAL A 87 3.95 -7.92 0.00
CA VAL A 87 3.92 -9.04 0.94
C VAL A 87 2.72 -9.91 0.63
N TYR A 88 2.89 -11.23 0.67
CA TYR A 88 1.79 -12.18 0.47
C TYR A 88 0.92 -12.27 1.72
N LEU A 89 -0.39 -12.52 1.54
CA LEU A 89 -1.33 -12.62 2.67
C LEU A 89 -0.94 -13.74 3.63
N GLU A 90 -0.43 -14.84 3.09
CA GLU A 90 0.06 -15.99 3.84
C GLU A 90 1.24 -15.61 4.73
N GLU A 91 2.12 -14.71 4.28
CA GLU A 91 3.26 -14.25 5.08
C GLU A 91 2.82 -13.37 6.24
N LEU A 92 1.84 -12.49 6.01
CA LEU A 92 1.26 -11.67 7.09
C LEU A 92 0.60 -12.53 8.18
N ARG A 93 -0.07 -13.61 7.77
CA ARG A 93 -0.71 -14.55 8.72
C ARG A 93 0.29 -15.32 9.57
N ARG A 94 1.54 -15.44 9.10
CA ARG A 94 2.62 -16.12 9.81
C ARG A 94 3.42 -15.22 10.74
N LEU A 95 3.17 -13.90 10.74
CA LEU A 95 3.82 -12.98 11.68
C LEU A 95 3.75 -13.48 13.14
N PRO A 96 2.60 -13.98 13.66
CA PRO A 96 2.53 -14.52 15.02
C PRO A 96 3.33 -15.80 15.25
N GLU A 97 3.73 -16.52 14.20
CA GLU A 97 4.63 -17.69 14.31
C GLU A 97 6.08 -17.25 14.59
N PHE A 98 6.46 -16.06 14.11
CA PHE A 98 7.81 -15.49 14.27
C PHE A 98 7.91 -14.59 15.49
N PHE A 99 6.84 -13.81 15.75
CA PHE A 99 6.79 -12.77 16.76
C PHE A 99 5.54 -12.98 17.61
N ALA A 100 5.70 -13.58 18.79
CA ALA A 100 4.58 -13.84 19.70
C ALA A 100 3.97 -12.53 20.23
N THR A 101 4.82 -11.51 20.39
CA THR A 101 4.51 -10.15 20.81
C THR A 101 5.27 -9.14 19.94
N GLU A 102 4.87 -7.87 20.01
CA GLU A 102 5.48 -6.77 19.24
C GLU A 102 6.97 -6.55 19.57
N ASP A 103 7.39 -6.95 20.76
CA ASP A 103 8.76 -6.87 21.30
C ASP A 103 9.52 -8.20 21.21
N THR A 104 8.94 -9.24 20.61
CA THR A 104 9.66 -10.51 20.43
C THR A 104 10.83 -10.31 19.47
N GLU A 105 12.04 -10.69 19.90
CA GLU A 105 13.20 -10.77 19.02
C GLU A 105 13.33 -12.18 18.47
N MET A 106 13.50 -12.30 17.15
CA MET A 106 13.73 -13.60 16.50
C MET A 106 15.21 -13.76 16.16
N PRO A 107 15.97 -14.60 16.88
CA PRO A 107 17.38 -14.81 16.61
C PRO A 107 17.57 -15.55 15.28
N LEU A 108 18.50 -15.07 14.46
CA LEU A 108 18.91 -15.70 13.22
C LEU A 108 20.29 -16.34 13.39
N ASP A 109 20.42 -17.62 13.04
CA ASP A 109 21.70 -18.31 12.99
C ASP A 109 22.25 -18.37 11.54
N PRO A 110 23.52 -18.78 11.33
CA PRO A 110 24.12 -18.80 10.00
C PRO A 110 23.36 -19.61 8.94
N SER A 111 22.57 -20.62 9.32
CA SER A 111 21.87 -21.50 8.36
C SER A 111 20.75 -20.81 7.57
N TYR A 112 20.35 -19.60 7.96
CA TYR A 112 19.45 -18.72 7.21
C TYR A 112 20.11 -18.09 5.97
N ALA A 113 21.44 -17.96 5.98
CA ALA A 113 22.20 -17.40 4.87
C ALA A 113 22.52 -18.49 3.80
N PRO A 114 22.29 -18.20 2.51
CA PRO A 114 22.63 -19.15 1.44
C PRO A 114 24.13 -19.38 1.30
N GLU A 115 24.96 -18.43 1.73
CA GLU A 115 26.43 -18.53 1.68
C GLU A 115 27.05 -19.22 2.92
N SER A 116 26.23 -19.71 3.85
CA SER A 116 26.72 -20.34 5.08
C SER A 116 27.35 -21.71 4.83
N ALA A 117 28.16 -22.18 5.78
CA ALA A 117 28.78 -23.50 5.72
C ALA A 117 27.77 -24.66 5.85
N SER A 118 26.55 -24.38 6.31
CA SER A 118 25.49 -25.39 6.51
C SER A 118 24.12 -24.75 6.26
N PRO A 119 23.80 -24.44 4.98
CA PRO A 119 22.54 -23.80 4.63
C PRO A 119 21.36 -24.73 4.91
N HIS A 120 20.28 -24.19 5.48
CA HIS A 120 19.04 -24.93 5.69
C HIS A 120 17.90 -24.34 4.86
N GLU A 121 17.33 -25.13 3.96
CA GLU A 121 16.35 -24.66 2.98
C GLU A 121 15.11 -24.00 3.63
N ALA A 122 14.61 -24.58 4.72
CA ALA A 122 13.46 -24.00 5.42
C ALA A 122 13.80 -22.64 6.07
N HIS A 123 15.02 -22.47 6.59
CA HIS A 123 15.47 -21.21 7.18
C HIS A 123 15.66 -20.15 6.11
N GLN A 124 16.20 -20.49 4.94
CA GLN A 124 16.30 -19.57 3.80
C GLN A 124 14.93 -19.08 3.32
N ARG A 125 13.91 -19.96 3.30
CA ARG A 125 12.54 -19.55 2.96
C ARG A 125 11.99 -18.55 3.98
N VAL A 126 12.17 -18.80 5.27
CA VAL A 126 11.80 -17.87 6.35
C VAL A 126 12.57 -16.55 6.21
N PHE A 127 13.86 -16.60 5.94
CA PHE A 127 14.69 -15.41 5.73
C PHE A 127 14.17 -14.56 4.57
N GLY A 128 13.80 -15.19 3.45
CA GLY A 128 13.20 -14.49 2.32
C GLY A 128 11.87 -13.80 2.66
N GLN A 129 11.05 -14.41 3.52
CA GLN A 129 9.81 -13.80 4.03
C GLN A 129 10.12 -12.61 4.94
N LEU A 130 11.03 -12.77 5.91
CA LEU A 130 11.46 -11.69 6.80
C LEU A 130 12.01 -10.50 5.99
N ARG A 131 12.80 -10.74 4.95
CA ARG A 131 13.30 -9.67 4.08
C ARG A 131 12.19 -8.89 3.38
N ARG A 132 11.11 -9.57 2.92
CA ARG A 132 9.93 -8.89 2.36
C ARG A 132 9.19 -8.07 3.42
N LEU A 133 9.03 -8.63 4.62
CA LEU A 133 8.39 -7.95 5.75
C LEU A 133 9.18 -6.70 6.17
N VAL A 134 10.51 -6.76 6.17
CA VAL A 134 11.40 -5.62 6.42
C VAL A 134 11.25 -4.56 5.32
N GLN A 135 11.26 -4.95 4.04
CA GLN A 135 11.04 -4.02 2.93
C GLN A 135 9.67 -3.33 2.98
N ALA A 136 8.67 -4.00 3.55
CA ALA A 136 7.33 -3.46 3.78
C ALA A 136 7.20 -2.64 5.08
N GLY A 137 8.27 -2.54 5.89
CA GLY A 137 8.27 -1.82 7.16
C GLY A 137 7.44 -2.47 8.27
N LEU A 138 7.22 -3.78 8.18
CA LEU A 138 6.45 -4.56 9.17
C LEU A 138 7.31 -5.20 10.25
N VAL A 139 8.60 -5.37 9.99
CA VAL A 139 9.61 -5.95 10.88
C VAL A 139 10.87 -5.11 10.75
N GLU A 140 11.62 -4.97 11.83
CA GLU A 140 12.92 -4.30 11.82
C GLU A 140 14.07 -5.28 12.11
N PRO A 141 15.22 -5.15 11.43
CA PRO A 141 16.41 -5.92 11.78
C PRO A 141 17.05 -5.35 13.04
N LEU A 142 17.37 -6.24 13.97
CA LEU A 142 18.25 -5.96 15.11
C LEU A 142 19.67 -6.42 14.73
N GLY A 143 20.66 -5.61 15.09
CA GLY A 143 22.03 -5.62 14.54
C GLY A 143 22.75 -6.95 14.47
#